data_AF-A0A9C8GPE7-F1
#
_entry.id   AF-A0A9C8GPE7-F1
#
_cell.length_a   1.000
_cell.length_b   1.000
_cell.length_c   1.000
_cell.angle_alpha   90.00
_cell.angle_beta   90.00
_cell.angle_gamma   90.00
#
_symmetry.space_group_name_H-M   'P 1'
#
loop_
_entity.id
_entity.type
_entity.pdbx_description
1 polymer ?
#
loop_
_entity_poly.entity_id
_entity_poly.type
_entity_poly.pdbx_seq_one_letter_code
_entity_poly.pdbx_strand_id
1 'polypeptide(L)' 'MIRVSTRGRYALRAMVDLVLHAGEGPAARQDIAARQDISADYVAQLFRLLREAGLVEGVKGP' A
#
# COMPACT_ATOMS: atom_id res chain seq x y z
N MET A 1 4.44 20.24 16.66
CA MET A 1 5.07 19.07 16.00
C MET A 1 3.94 18.20 15.45
N ILE A 2 3.88 17.96 14.14
CA ILE A 2 2.83 17.12 13.54
C ILE A 2 3.06 15.67 13.97
N ARG A 3 2.05 15.04 14.59
CA ARG A 3 2.07 13.61 14.94
C ARG A 3 1.36 12.82 13.84
N VAL A 4 2.12 12.01 13.13
CA VAL A 4 1.58 11.05 12.16
C VAL A 4 1.32 9.73 12.90
N SER A 5 0.12 9.19 12.76
CA SER A 5 -0.22 7.88 13.33
C SER A 5 0.60 6.78 12.68
N THR A 6 0.83 5.68 13.40
CA THR A 6 1.51 4.49 12.86
C THR A 6 0.85 4.01 11.56
N ARG A 7 -0.48 3.96 11.53
CA ARG A 7 -1.27 3.61 10.34
C ARG A 7 -1.02 4.57 9.18
N GLY A 8 -1.01 5.88 9.42
CA GLY A 8 -0.73 6.89 8.39
C GLY A 8 0.68 6.77 7.83
N ARG A 9 1.66 6.49 8.67
CA ARG A 9 3.05 6.25 8.24
C ARG A 9 3.17 5.01 7.36
N TYR A 10 2.51 3.90 7.72
CA TYR A 10 2.50 2.70 6.89
C TYR A 10 1.75 2.90 5.57
N ALA A 11 0.61 3.60 5.58
CA ALA A 11 -0.10 3.94 4.34
C ALA A 11 0.78 4.73 3.37
N LEU A 12 1.46 5.77 3.88
CA LEU A 12 2.37 6.59 3.07
C LEU A 12 3.53 5.77 2.50
N ARG A 13 4.18 4.94 3.34
CA ARG A 13 5.26 4.06 2.89
C ARG A 13 4.79 3.11 1.79
N ALA A 14 3.62 2.50 1.97
CA ALA A 14 3.09 1.55 1.00
C ALA A 14 2.66 2.22 -0.32
N MET A 15 2.19 3.47 -0.29
CA MET A 15 1.93 4.25 -1.51
C MET A 15 3.22 4.59 -2.25
N VAL A 16 4.28 5.00 -1.53
CA VAL A 16 5.59 5.26 -2.14
C VAL A 16 6.15 3.98 -2.76
N ASP A 17 6.06 2.87 -2.03
CA ASP A 17 6.47 1.55 -2.51
C ASP A 17 5.72 1.14 -3.79
N LEU A 18 4.40 1.35 -3.83
CA LEU A 18 3.58 1.11 -5.02
C LEU A 18 4.11 1.88 -6.24
N VAL A 19 4.39 3.18 -6.11
CA VAL A 19 4.85 4.01 -7.22
C VAL A 19 6.24 3.60 -7.70
N LEU A 20 7.15 3.28 -6.77
CA LEU A 20 8.52 2.86 -7.10
C LEU A 20 8.57 1.55 -7.88
N HIS A 21 7.55 0.70 -7.74
CA HIS A 21 7.47 -0.61 -8.40
C HIS A 21 6.35 -0.69 -9.45
N ALA A 22 5.61 0.39 -9.72
CA ALA A 22 4.48 0.40 -10.65
C ALA A 22 4.88 0.15 -12.12
N GLY A 23 6.15 0.36 -12.47
CA GLY A 23 6.67 0.13 -13.83
C GLY A 23 6.66 -1.34 -14.29
N GLU A 24 6.52 -2.28 -13.36
CA GLU A 24 6.48 -3.72 -13.63
C GLU A 24 5.05 -4.26 -13.79
N GLY A 25 4.04 -3.39 -13.71
CA GLY A 25 2.63 -3.75 -13.71
C GLY A 25 2.00 -3.63 -12.31
N PRO A 26 0.84 -4.26 -12.08
CA PRO A 26 0.18 -4.25 -10.78
C PRO A 26 1.06 -4.86 -9.69
N ALA A 27 1.35 -4.12 -8.61
CA ALA A 27 2.09 -4.66 -7.47
C ALA A 27 1.21 -5.56 -6.60
N ALA A 28 1.68 -6.77 -6.30
CA ALA A 28 0.97 -7.65 -5.38
C ALA A 28 1.14 -7.16 -3.93
N ARG A 29 0.07 -7.28 -3.12
CA ARG A 29 0.10 -6.88 -1.69
C ARG A 29 1.16 -7.65 -0.90
N GLN A 30 1.50 -8.86 -1.33
CA GLN A 30 2.53 -9.71 -0.74
C GLN A 30 3.92 -9.09 -0.90
N ASP A 31 4.21 -8.49 -2.06
CA ASP A 31 5.52 -7.89 -2.32
C ASP A 31 5.70 -6.61 -1.50
N ILE A 32 4.65 -5.79 -1.43
CA ILE A 32 4.63 -4.58 -0.60
C ILE A 32 4.81 -4.95 0.88
N ALA A 33 4.12 -6.00 1.33
CA ALA A 33 4.25 -6.52 2.69
C ALA A 33 5.67 -6.95 3.02
N ALA A 34 6.32 -7.71 2.12
CA ALA A 34 7.69 -8.16 2.29
C ALA A 34 8.69 -6.99 2.34
N ARG A 35 8.56 -6.00 1.44
CA ARG A 35 9.46 -4.82 1.40
C ARG A 35 9.29 -3.89 2.60
N GLN A 36 8.07 -3.78 3.12
CA GLN A 36 7.74 -2.87 4.21
C GLN A 36 7.74 -3.54 5.60
N ASP A 37 8.07 -4.82 5.67
CA ASP A 37 8.10 -5.65 6.89
C ASP A 37 6.80 -5.55 7.71
N ILE A 38 5.67 -5.72 7.02
CA ILE A 38 4.31 -5.74 7.61
C ILE A 38 3.48 -6.85 6.98
N SER A 39 2.39 -7.26 7.61
CA SER A 39 1.56 -8.34 7.07
C SER A 39 0.81 -7.92 5.80
N ALA A 40 0.63 -8.85 4.87
CA ALA A 40 -0.15 -8.66 3.64
C ALA A 40 -1.62 -8.32 3.92
N ASP A 41 -2.16 -8.78 5.05
CA ASP A 41 -3.52 -8.41 5.49
C ASP A 41 -3.57 -6.97 5.98
N TYR A 42 -2.51 -6.49 6.63
CA TYR A 42 -2.43 -5.08 7.01
C TYR A 42 -2.29 -4.17 5.78
N VAL A 43 -1.47 -4.55 4.80
CA VAL A 43 -1.40 -3.85 3.50
C VAL A 43 -2.79 -3.82 2.84
N ALA A 44 -3.52 -4.93 2.82
CA ALA A 44 -4.86 -4.97 2.27
C ALA A 44 -5.82 -4.01 2.98
N GLN A 45 -5.77 -3.91 4.30
CA GLN A 45 -6.57 -2.94 5.07
C GLN A 45 -6.22 -1.49 4.72
N LEU A 46 -4.93 -1.18 4.58
CA LEU A 46 -4.47 0.16 4.16
C LEU A 46 -4.96 0.48 2.75
N PHE A 47 -4.77 -0.44 1.80
CA PHE A 47 -5.16 -0.24 0.40
C PHE A 47 -6.66 -0.17 0.21
N ARG A 48 -7.46 -0.84 1.06
CA ARG A 48 -8.92 -0.66 1.07
C ARG A 48 -9.28 0.81 1.33
N LEU A 49 -8.69 1.41 2.36
CA LEU A 49 -8.96 2.82 2.72
C LEU A 49 -8.45 3.78 1.64
N LEU A 50 -7.27 3.51 1.08
CA LEU A 50 -6.70 4.33 0.00
C LEU A 50 -7.55 4.25 -1.26
N ARG A 51 -8.10 3.08 -1.58
CA ARG A 51 -9.00 2.87 -2.73
C ARG A 51 -10.33 3.58 -2.52
N GLU A 52 -10.90 3.50 -1.32
CA GLU A 52 -12.13 4.25 -0.97
C GLU A 52 -11.92 5.76 -1.08
N ALA A 53 -10.70 6.25 -0.83
CA ALA A 53 -10.31 7.64 -1.03
C ALA A 53 -9.93 8.01 -2.48
N GLY A 54 -9.97 7.06 -3.42
CA GLY A 54 -9.59 7.28 -4.82
C GLY A 54 -8.10 7.51 -5.05
N LEU A 55 -7.24 7.11 -4.10
CA LEU A 55 -5.79 7.33 -4.16
C LEU A 55 -5.02 6.19 -4.83
N VAL A 56 -5.63 5.01 -4.92
CA VAL A 56 -5.04 3.83 -5.58
C VAL A 56 -6.13 3.07 -6.32
N GLU A 57 -5.73 2.40 -7.39
CA GLU A 57 -6.58 1.49 -8.14
C GLU A 57 -6.14 0.04 -7.92
N GLY A 58 -7.10 -0.88 -7.94
CA GLY A 58 -6.84 -2.30 -7.80
C GLY A 58 -7.39 -3.04 -9.00
N VAL A 59 -6.56 -3.89 -9.59
CA VAL A 59 -6.98 -4.87 -10.59
C VAL A 59 -7.08 -6.23 -9.93
N LYS A 60 -8.09 -7.03 -10.31
CA LYS A 60 -8.08 -8.46 -9.99
C LYS A 60 -7.01 -9.10 -10.87
N GLY A 61 -6.22 -10.01 -10.29
CA GLY A 61 -5.33 -10.85 -11.07
C GLY A 61 -6.11 -11.70 -12.09
N PRO A 62 -5.42 -12.32 -13.06
CA PRO A 62 -6.02 -13.34 -13.91
C PRO A 62 -6.66 -14.47 -13.10
#